data_AF-A0A7W1Q5L2-F1
#
_entry.id   AF-A0A7W1Q5L2-F1
#
_cell.length_a   1.000
_cell.length_b   1.000
_cell.length_c   1.000
_cell.angle_alpha   90.00
_cell.angle_beta   90.00
_cell.angle_gamma   90.00
#
_symmetry.space_group_name_H-M   'P 1'
#
loop_
_entity.id
_entity.type
_entity.pdbx_description
1 polymer ?
#
loop_
_entity_poly.entity_id
_entity_poly.type
_entity_poly.pdbx_seq_one_letter_code
_entity_poly.pdbx_strand_id
1 'polypeptide(L)'
;MVSRCILISPIRDWTKRISVALSPFPMQPRTLTATTARGIHLYYKHPGGQIKNSMPWGKGIDVRADRGYVIAPPSVHESGKTYRWANDATIQPLPPKVEALLRNPPQKRVGVPAKAKRKKAGVSLTVLEGGRNNELASHLGKLRQQGYSEARLSEAAFEFNRAHFSPPLEADEVLAVVASIAKYPVGFMSTDDAIDALNESHAIVLIGGKALVLRETDQGFLLLRPNEFRVLVANRFCSTANGLKCVADVWIAHPRRREYAAVVFEPGGTTTENAYNLWRGWAVTPAPGNYSLFAEHLLNNICSGDEAIYRYVMAWFANIFQQPRNKPGTALVIRGERGTGKSIVGKLVGELLGTSYITVASSRHVIGHFNAHLLTALLI
;
A
#
# COMPACT_ATOMS: atom_id res chain seq x y z
N MET A 1 -9.01 -19.10 29.45
CA MET A 1 -8.20 -18.11 30.20
C MET A 1 -6.82 -18.76 30.41
N VAL A 2 -5.83 -18.47 29.55
CA VAL A 2 -4.50 -19.09 29.68
C VAL A 2 -3.67 -18.22 30.60
N SER A 3 -3.52 -18.71 31.82
CA SER A 3 -2.68 -18.15 32.88
C SER A 3 -1.26 -17.93 32.35
N ARG A 4 -0.79 -16.67 32.41
CA ARG A 4 0.55 -16.15 32.10
C ARG A 4 1.51 -17.16 31.43
N CYS A 5 1.45 -17.25 30.11
CA CYS A 5 2.41 -18.00 29.29
C CYS A 5 3.24 -17.03 28.44
N ILE A 6 4.48 -17.38 28.16
CA ILE A 6 5.34 -16.73 27.18
C ILE A 6 5.35 -17.58 25.92
N LEU A 7 5.18 -16.92 24.78
CA LEU A 7 5.29 -17.55 23.47
C LEU A 7 6.65 -17.21 22.84
N ILE A 8 7.34 -18.22 22.32
CA ILE A 8 8.46 -18.06 21.39
C ILE A 8 8.01 -18.54 20.00
N SER A 9 8.10 -17.68 18.99
CA SER A 9 7.59 -17.92 17.63
C SER A 9 8.71 -17.90 16.59
N PRO A 10 9.37 -19.04 16.33
CA PRO A 10 10.35 -19.14 15.26
C PRO A 10 9.71 -19.46 13.88
N ILE A 11 10.36 -19.01 12.81
CA ILE A 11 10.03 -19.39 11.41
C ILE A 11 10.45 -20.85 11.17
N ARG A 12 9.77 -21.61 10.29
CA ARG A 12 10.00 -23.06 10.08
C ARG A 12 11.45 -23.52 9.85
N ASP A 13 12.31 -22.70 9.24
CA ASP A 13 13.72 -23.05 8.92
C ASP A 13 14.72 -22.41 9.93
N TRP A 14 14.26 -22.12 11.15
CA TRP A 14 15.04 -21.42 12.18
C TRP A 14 16.32 -22.17 12.61
N THR A 15 16.34 -23.49 12.49
CA THR A 15 17.49 -24.34 12.85
C THR A 15 18.71 -24.11 11.97
N LYS A 16 18.56 -23.59 10.74
CA LYS A 16 19.67 -23.25 9.84
C LYS A 16 20.20 -21.83 10.01
N ARG A 17 19.45 -20.94 10.69
CA ARG A 17 19.77 -19.51 10.83
C ARG A 17 20.53 -19.16 12.11
N ILE A 18 20.75 -20.17 12.95
CA ILE A 18 21.53 -20.06 14.17
C ILE A 18 22.92 -20.62 13.86
N SER A 19 23.92 -19.75 13.78
CA SER A 19 25.31 -20.19 13.93
C SER A 19 25.49 -20.79 15.33
N VAL A 20 26.47 -21.70 15.46
CA VAL A 20 26.82 -22.58 16.60
C VAL A 20 26.74 -21.95 18.02
N ALA A 21 26.62 -20.62 18.14
CA ALA A 21 26.48 -19.87 19.39
C ALA A 21 25.12 -19.95 20.10
N LEU A 22 24.05 -20.55 19.51
CA LEU A 22 22.82 -20.85 20.26
C LEU A 22 22.54 -22.36 20.38
N SER A 23 23.41 -23.06 21.12
CA SER A 23 23.12 -24.33 21.79
C SER A 23 22.39 -24.23 23.18
N PRO A 24 21.57 -23.21 23.54
CA PRO A 24 20.82 -23.24 24.80
C PRO A 24 19.44 -23.88 24.64
N PHE A 25 19.07 -24.34 23.44
CA PHE A 25 18.04 -25.36 23.26
C PHE A 25 18.76 -26.71 23.06
N PRO A 26 19.36 -27.31 24.11
CA PRO A 26 19.66 -28.73 24.05
C PRO A 26 18.35 -29.42 23.69
N MET A 27 18.39 -30.44 22.86
CA MET A 27 17.21 -31.23 22.50
C MET A 27 16.42 -31.63 23.75
N GLN A 28 15.40 -30.85 24.16
CA GLN A 28 14.34 -31.13 25.16
C GLN A 28 13.63 -29.81 25.59
N PRO A 29 12.39 -29.84 26.15
CA PRO A 29 11.33 -30.86 26.09
C PRO A 29 10.32 -30.49 24.98
N ARG A 30 9.47 -31.43 24.56
CA ARG A 30 8.27 -31.10 23.78
C ARG A 30 7.35 -30.28 24.67
N THR A 31 7.49 -28.95 24.71
CA THR A 31 6.47 -28.07 25.30
C THR A 31 5.28 -27.98 24.35
N LEU A 32 4.13 -27.51 24.85
CA LEU A 32 2.95 -27.32 24.00
C LEU A 32 3.32 -26.49 22.77
N THR A 33 3.05 -27.02 21.59
CA THR A 33 3.49 -26.45 20.32
C THR A 33 2.32 -26.31 19.37
N ALA A 34 2.21 -25.16 18.71
CA ALA A 34 1.25 -24.95 17.63
C ALA A 34 1.98 -24.70 16.30
N THR A 35 1.45 -25.25 15.22
CA THR A 35 1.82 -24.89 13.85
C THR A 35 1.00 -23.69 13.39
N THR A 36 1.65 -22.73 12.75
CA THR A 36 1.01 -21.52 12.21
C THR A 36 1.25 -21.41 10.72
N ALA A 37 0.66 -20.38 10.09
CA ALA A 37 0.77 -20.15 8.66
C ALA A 37 2.22 -19.93 8.16
N ARG A 38 3.11 -19.41 9.02
CA ARG A 38 4.49 -19.00 8.66
C ARG A 38 5.57 -19.55 9.60
N GLY A 39 5.22 -20.34 10.62
CA GLY A 39 6.18 -20.80 11.63
C GLY A 39 5.57 -21.80 12.60
N ILE A 40 6.16 -21.83 13.80
CA ILE A 40 5.66 -22.58 14.95
C ILE A 40 5.60 -21.66 16.16
N HIS A 41 4.76 -22.02 17.12
CA HIS A 41 4.54 -21.32 18.37
C HIS A 41 4.89 -22.29 19.51
N LEU A 42 5.91 -21.97 20.30
CA LEU A 42 6.31 -22.72 21.49
C LEU A 42 5.80 -21.98 22.74
N TYR A 43 4.97 -22.65 23.54
CA TYR A 43 4.39 -22.06 24.75
C TYR A 43 5.20 -22.47 25.97
N TYR A 44 5.58 -21.52 26.82
CA TYR A 44 6.27 -21.75 28.10
C TYR A 44 5.56 -21.04 29.24
N LYS A 45 5.74 -21.51 30.47
CA LYS A 45 5.25 -20.81 31.67
C LYS A 45 5.98 -19.47 31.82
N HIS A 46 5.24 -18.40 32.14
CA HIS A 46 5.85 -17.11 32.43
C HIS A 46 6.61 -17.16 33.76
N PRO A 47 7.91 -16.81 33.82
CA PRO A 47 8.74 -16.95 35.01
C PRO A 47 8.54 -15.84 36.07
N GLY A 48 7.39 -15.17 36.08
CA GLY A 48 7.16 -13.96 36.91
C GLY A 48 8.03 -12.73 36.52
N GLY A 49 7.83 -11.61 37.23
CA GLY A 49 8.45 -10.31 36.88
C GLY A 49 7.91 -9.70 35.57
N GLN A 50 8.55 -8.65 35.05
CA GLN A 50 8.19 -8.05 33.76
C GLN A 50 9.07 -8.61 32.62
N ILE A 51 8.45 -9.10 31.55
CA ILE A 51 9.11 -9.52 30.31
C ILE A 51 8.38 -8.88 29.12
N LYS A 52 9.11 -8.07 28.34
CA LYS A 52 8.56 -7.32 27.20
C LYS A 52 8.51 -8.18 25.94
N ASN A 53 7.57 -7.87 25.05
CA ASN A 53 7.59 -8.37 23.67
C ASN A 53 8.89 -7.92 22.97
N SER A 54 9.61 -8.85 22.35
CA SER A 54 10.96 -8.57 21.82
C SER A 54 11.38 -9.54 20.71
N MET A 55 12.46 -9.18 20.01
CA MET A 55 13.18 -10.02 19.03
C MET A 55 14.64 -10.17 19.47
N PRO A 56 14.91 -10.88 20.58
CA PRO A 56 16.24 -10.86 21.22
C PRO A 56 17.30 -11.57 20.38
N TRP A 57 16.89 -12.42 19.43
CA TRP A 57 17.78 -13.11 18.48
C TRP A 57 17.75 -12.52 17.07
N GLY A 58 17.17 -11.33 16.88
CA GLY A 58 17.02 -10.70 15.57
C GLY A 58 15.84 -11.23 14.75
N LYS A 59 15.83 -10.91 13.46
CA LYS A 59 14.68 -11.21 12.57
C LYS A 59 14.45 -12.73 12.47
N GLY A 60 13.26 -13.18 12.87
CA GLY A 60 12.78 -14.54 12.64
C GLY A 60 12.53 -15.38 13.90
N ILE A 61 12.75 -14.82 15.10
CA ILE A 61 12.29 -15.40 16.36
C ILE A 61 11.67 -14.28 17.20
N ASP A 62 10.35 -14.33 17.34
CA ASP A 62 9.59 -13.36 18.14
C ASP A 62 9.27 -13.92 19.53
N VAL A 63 9.35 -13.07 20.55
CA VAL A 63 8.89 -13.37 21.91
C VAL A 63 7.64 -12.53 22.21
N ARG A 64 6.55 -13.21 22.56
CA ARG A 64 5.31 -12.57 23.06
C ARG A 64 5.14 -12.92 24.54
N ALA A 65 5.15 -11.89 25.38
CA ALA A 65 5.11 -11.98 26.84
C ALA A 65 4.09 -10.96 27.37
N ASP A 66 4.46 -10.09 28.31
CA ASP A 66 3.52 -9.16 28.93
C ASP A 66 2.82 -8.26 27.92
N ARG A 67 1.48 -8.17 28.05
CA ARG A 67 0.58 -7.40 27.17
C ARG A 67 0.62 -7.84 25.70
N GLY A 68 1.34 -8.91 25.38
CA GLY A 68 1.28 -9.59 24.09
C GLY A 68 0.13 -10.61 24.10
N TYR A 69 -0.54 -10.76 22.96
CA TYR A 69 -1.49 -11.83 22.73
C TYR A 69 -1.13 -12.57 21.45
N VAL A 70 -1.58 -13.81 21.36
CA VAL A 70 -1.32 -14.71 20.24
C VAL A 70 -2.62 -15.40 19.88
N ILE A 71 -2.80 -15.67 18.60
CA ILE A 71 -3.94 -16.46 18.13
C ILE A 71 -3.63 -17.93 18.41
N ALA A 72 -4.49 -18.60 19.17
CA ALA A 72 -4.32 -20.01 19.53
C ALA A 72 -5.08 -20.94 18.56
N PRO A 73 -4.59 -22.17 18.30
CA PRO A 73 -5.39 -23.22 17.66
C PRO A 73 -6.73 -23.44 18.40
N PRO A 74 -7.83 -23.76 17.70
CA PRO A 74 -7.95 -24.04 16.27
C PRO A 74 -8.31 -22.82 15.40
N SER A 75 -7.94 -21.59 15.80
CA SER A 75 -8.34 -20.38 15.08
C SER A 75 -7.91 -20.38 13.59
N VAL A 76 -8.79 -19.88 12.74
CA VAL A 76 -8.52 -19.68 11.31
C VAL A 76 -7.96 -18.27 11.11
N HIS A 77 -6.76 -18.18 10.55
CA HIS A 77 -6.14 -16.90 10.19
C HIS A 77 -6.85 -16.30 8.95
N GLU A 78 -6.84 -14.97 8.79
CA GLU A 78 -7.45 -14.25 7.66
C GLU A 78 -6.99 -14.77 6.28
N SER A 79 -5.81 -15.39 6.22
CA SER A 79 -5.28 -16.07 5.03
C SER A 79 -5.85 -17.48 4.76
N GLY A 80 -6.92 -17.90 5.46
CA GLY A 80 -7.56 -19.22 5.35
C GLY A 80 -6.80 -20.40 5.97
N LYS A 81 -5.59 -20.18 6.54
CA LYS A 81 -4.78 -21.24 7.17
C LYS A 81 -5.16 -21.41 8.65
N THR A 82 -5.54 -22.64 9.02
CA THR A 82 -5.89 -23.00 10.40
C THR A 82 -4.66 -23.23 11.25
N TYR A 83 -4.61 -22.61 12.42
CA TYR A 83 -3.59 -22.92 13.43
C TYR A 83 -3.92 -24.28 14.04
N ARG A 84 -2.93 -25.17 14.18
CA ARG A 84 -3.14 -26.52 14.70
C ARG A 84 -2.15 -26.82 15.82
N TRP A 85 -2.60 -27.49 16.87
CA TRP A 85 -1.70 -28.07 17.86
C TRP A 85 -0.81 -29.11 17.15
N ALA A 86 0.50 -28.94 17.27
CA ALA A 86 1.50 -29.86 16.75
C ALA A 86 1.72 -31.05 17.70
N ASN A 87 1.41 -30.84 18.99
CA ASN A 87 1.42 -31.83 20.05
C ASN A 87 0.40 -31.44 21.13
N ASP A 88 0.19 -32.34 22.08
CA ASP A 88 -0.68 -32.23 23.25
C ASP A 88 0.12 -32.11 24.56
N ALA A 89 1.39 -31.74 24.46
CA ALA A 89 2.29 -31.73 25.60
C ALA A 89 1.95 -30.63 26.63
N THR A 90 2.31 -30.85 27.88
CA THR A 90 2.11 -29.84 28.94
C THR A 90 3.04 -28.64 28.74
N ILE A 91 2.56 -27.44 29.08
CA ILE A 91 3.36 -26.21 29.01
C ILE A 91 4.50 -26.28 30.04
N GLN A 92 5.73 -26.26 29.54
CA GLN A 92 6.94 -26.41 30.35
C GLN A 92 7.43 -25.05 30.88
N PRO A 93 8.21 -25.03 31.98
CA PRO A 93 8.93 -23.84 32.41
C PRO A 93 9.85 -23.28 31.30
N LEU A 94 9.99 -21.96 31.24
CA LEU A 94 10.93 -21.32 30.33
C LEU A 94 12.38 -21.76 30.65
N PRO A 95 13.21 -22.18 29.68
CA PRO A 95 14.58 -22.60 29.97
C PRO A 95 15.39 -21.47 30.63
N PRO A 96 16.16 -21.73 31.71
CA PRO A 96 16.84 -20.68 32.49
C PRO A 96 17.77 -19.78 31.67
N LYS A 97 18.49 -20.33 30.67
CA LYS A 97 19.35 -19.55 29.77
C LYS A 97 18.54 -18.58 28.88
N VAL A 98 17.35 -18.99 28.46
CA VAL A 98 16.45 -18.13 27.69
C VAL A 98 15.87 -17.05 28.60
N GLU A 99 15.43 -17.40 29.81
CA GLU A 99 14.95 -16.41 30.78
C GLU A 99 15.99 -15.31 31.06
N ALA A 100 17.25 -15.69 31.32
CA ALA A 100 18.33 -14.75 31.58
C ALA A 100 18.53 -13.76 30.42
N LEU A 101 18.45 -14.24 29.17
CA LEU A 101 18.55 -13.40 27.97
C LEU A 101 17.35 -12.45 27.82
N LEU A 102 16.13 -12.90 28.15
CA LEU A 102 14.93 -12.06 28.04
C LEU A 102 14.90 -10.97 29.11
N ARG A 103 15.44 -11.23 30.30
CA ARG A 103 15.54 -10.24 31.38
C ARG A 103 16.68 -9.25 31.13
N ASN A 104 17.83 -9.74 30.67
CA ASN A 104 19.02 -8.94 30.38
C ASN A 104 19.47 -9.17 28.93
N PRO A 105 18.77 -8.58 27.94
CA PRO A 105 19.20 -8.66 26.56
C PRO A 105 20.55 -7.95 26.40
N PRO A 106 21.48 -8.48 25.58
CA PRO A 106 22.76 -7.82 25.34
C PRO A 106 22.51 -6.39 24.85
N GLN A 107 23.11 -5.42 25.54
CA GLN A 107 22.96 -4.01 25.18
C GLN A 107 23.45 -3.82 23.73
N LYS A 108 22.62 -3.20 22.89
CA LYS A 108 23.09 -2.67 21.60
C LYS A 108 24.32 -1.81 21.90
N ARG A 109 25.47 -2.13 21.30
CA ARG A 109 26.63 -1.23 21.30
C ARG A 109 26.12 0.14 20.85
N VAL A 110 26.13 1.09 21.78
CA VAL A 110 25.68 2.45 21.56
C VAL A 110 26.59 3.03 20.48
N GLY A 111 26.02 3.34 19.33
CA GLY A 111 26.72 4.04 18.26
C GLY A 111 27.19 5.38 18.79
N VAL A 112 28.51 5.61 18.73
CA VAL A 112 29.12 6.93 18.92
C VAL A 112 28.45 7.92 17.93
N PRO A 113 28.18 9.18 18.32
CA PRO A 113 27.48 10.13 17.48
C PRO A 113 28.31 10.49 16.25
N ALA A 114 27.74 10.30 15.05
CA ALA A 114 28.33 10.83 13.83
C ALA A 114 28.01 12.33 13.71
N LYS A 115 29.02 13.20 13.94
CA LYS A 115 29.47 14.27 13.03
C LYS A 115 30.32 15.31 13.76
N ALA A 116 31.61 15.32 13.44
CA ALA A 116 32.35 16.57 13.23
C ALA A 116 32.78 16.62 11.76
N LYS A 117 32.30 17.63 11.04
CA LYS A 117 32.76 17.97 9.69
C LYS A 117 34.27 18.24 9.74
N ARG A 118 35.05 17.62 8.84
CA ARG A 118 36.30 18.22 8.34
C ARG A 118 36.39 18.03 6.83
N LYS A 119 36.26 19.14 6.11
CA LYS A 119 36.90 19.34 4.80
C LYS A 119 38.39 19.57 5.04
N LYS A 120 39.25 18.83 4.34
CA LYS A 120 40.57 19.23 3.81
C LYS A 120 40.97 18.10 2.84
N ALA A 121 41.05 18.40 1.54
CA ALA A 121 42.26 18.82 0.83
C ALA A 121 43.31 17.69 0.81
N GLY A 122 43.68 17.29 -0.40
CA GLY A 122 44.22 15.97 -0.71
C GLY A 122 45.46 15.55 0.08
N VAL A 123 45.42 14.31 0.54
CA VAL A 123 46.54 13.37 0.62
C VAL A 123 45.90 11.97 0.50
N SER A 124 46.50 11.12 -0.35
CA SER A 124 46.16 9.71 -0.49
C SER A 124 46.17 9.02 0.87
N LEU A 125 44.99 8.59 1.35
CA LEU A 125 44.87 7.73 2.51
C LEU A 125 44.38 6.38 2.02
N THR A 126 45.35 5.50 1.84
CA THR A 126 45.18 4.06 1.66
C THR A 126 44.17 3.55 2.68
N VAL A 127 43.03 3.04 2.19
CA VAL A 127 41.96 2.53 3.04
C VAL A 127 42.50 1.35 3.86
N LEU A 128 42.45 1.45 5.20
CA LEU A 128 42.83 0.38 6.13
C LEU A 128 41.93 -0.86 5.93
N GLU A 129 42.50 -2.05 6.11
CA GLU A 129 42.01 -3.40 5.73
C GLU A 129 40.55 -3.76 6.06
N GLY A 130 39.83 -3.00 6.90
CA GLY A 130 38.42 -3.27 7.24
C GLY A 130 37.36 -2.48 6.45
N GLY A 131 37.74 -1.47 5.67
CA GLY A 131 36.78 -0.52 5.05
C GLY A 131 36.50 -0.72 3.56
N ARG A 132 37.36 -1.47 2.85
CA ARG A 132 37.41 -1.53 1.38
C ARG A 132 36.15 -2.12 0.75
N ASN A 133 35.62 -3.20 1.33
CA ASN A 133 34.39 -3.82 0.85
C ASN A 133 33.17 -2.91 0.97
N ASN A 134 33.10 -2.10 2.03
CA ASN A 134 32.01 -1.14 2.22
C ASN A 134 32.09 0.00 1.21
N GLU A 135 33.30 0.49 0.93
CA GLU A 135 33.52 1.57 -0.06
C GLU A 135 33.21 1.08 -1.49
N LEU A 136 33.67 -0.12 -1.84
CA LEU A 136 33.37 -0.76 -3.14
C LEU A 136 31.88 -1.04 -3.28
N ALA A 137 31.22 -1.60 -2.26
CA ALA A 137 29.78 -1.84 -2.28
C ALA A 137 28.97 -0.54 -2.43
N SER A 138 29.42 0.56 -1.80
CA SER A 138 28.81 1.89 -1.92
C SER A 138 28.95 2.44 -3.34
N HIS A 139 30.14 2.33 -3.94
CA HIS A 139 30.38 2.75 -5.32
C HIS A 139 29.52 1.96 -6.32
N LEU A 140 29.54 0.62 -6.23
CA LEU A 140 28.76 -0.26 -7.10
C LEU A 140 27.25 -0.12 -6.91
N GLY A 141 26.80 0.16 -5.68
CA GLY A 141 25.40 0.46 -5.39
C GLY A 141 24.89 1.68 -6.18
N LYS A 142 25.72 2.72 -6.37
CA LYS A 142 25.35 3.89 -7.19
C LYS A 142 25.27 3.55 -8.67
N LEU A 143 26.23 2.80 -9.19
CA LEU A 143 26.21 2.37 -10.60
C LEU A 143 25.03 1.45 -10.89
N ARG A 144 24.69 0.56 -9.95
CA ARG A 144 23.49 -0.31 -10.07
C ARG A 144 22.19 0.49 -10.09
N GLN A 145 22.13 1.60 -9.35
CA GLN A 145 21.02 2.56 -9.42
C GLN A 145 20.96 3.28 -10.77
N GLN A 146 22.10 3.60 -11.38
CA GLN A 146 22.20 4.21 -12.72
C GLN A 146 21.90 3.23 -13.86
N GLY A 147 21.44 2.01 -13.56
CA GLY A 147 21.04 1.03 -14.55
C GLY A 147 22.16 0.10 -15.03
N TYR A 148 23.31 0.05 -14.34
CA TYR A 148 24.42 -0.79 -14.78
C TYR A 148 24.08 -2.28 -14.61
N SER A 149 24.27 -3.03 -15.70
CA SER A 149 24.20 -4.49 -15.71
C SER A 149 25.30 -5.09 -14.84
N GLU A 150 25.14 -6.36 -14.45
CA GLU A 150 26.16 -7.05 -13.64
C GLU A 150 27.54 -7.05 -14.32
N ALA A 151 27.58 -7.27 -15.64
CA ALA A 151 28.82 -7.20 -16.42
C ALA A 151 29.52 -5.82 -16.30
N ARG A 152 28.76 -4.72 -16.41
CA ARG A 152 29.31 -3.36 -16.27
C ARG A 152 29.70 -3.03 -14.82
N LEU A 153 29.02 -3.60 -13.83
CA LEU A 153 29.44 -3.48 -12.44
C LEU A 153 30.77 -4.16 -12.19
N SER A 154 30.99 -5.36 -12.74
CA SER A 154 32.27 -6.06 -12.61
C SER A 154 33.42 -5.23 -13.17
N GLU A 155 33.27 -4.68 -14.37
CA GLU A 155 34.28 -3.83 -15.00
C GLU A 155 34.63 -2.61 -14.14
N ALA A 156 33.61 -1.86 -13.71
CA ALA A 156 33.79 -0.71 -12.85
C ALA A 156 34.35 -1.06 -11.46
N ALA A 157 34.03 -2.25 -10.93
CA ALA A 157 34.55 -2.72 -9.64
C ALA A 157 36.06 -2.95 -9.69
N PHE A 158 36.54 -3.61 -10.75
CA PHE A 158 37.97 -3.85 -10.94
C PHE A 158 38.75 -2.55 -11.20
N GLU A 159 38.17 -1.63 -11.97
CA GLU A 159 38.76 -0.31 -12.18
C GLU A 159 38.87 0.47 -10.86
N PHE A 160 37.78 0.55 -10.09
CA PHE A 160 37.76 1.23 -8.80
C PHE A 160 38.72 0.60 -7.79
N ASN A 161 38.79 -0.74 -7.73
CA ASN A 161 39.71 -1.48 -6.86
C ASN A 161 41.18 -1.11 -7.14
N ARG A 162 41.60 -1.14 -8.41
CA ARG A 162 42.98 -0.79 -8.82
C ARG A 162 43.32 0.67 -8.55
N ALA A 163 42.35 1.57 -8.75
CA ALA A 163 42.57 3.00 -8.61
C ALA A 163 42.59 3.47 -7.14
N HIS A 164 41.86 2.80 -6.25
CA HIS A 164 41.60 3.30 -4.90
C HIS A 164 42.11 2.43 -3.74
N PHE A 165 42.49 1.16 -3.96
CA PHE A 165 42.99 0.27 -2.90
C PHE A 165 44.45 -0.17 -3.13
N SER A 166 45.25 -0.15 -2.06
CA SER A 166 46.63 -0.64 -2.05
C SER A 166 46.93 -1.41 -0.75
N PRO A 167 47.23 -2.72 -0.81
CA PRO A 167 47.13 -3.57 -2.01
C PRO A 167 45.67 -3.66 -2.51
N PRO A 168 45.44 -3.90 -3.82
CA PRO A 168 44.09 -4.12 -4.33
C PRO A 168 43.46 -5.36 -3.67
N LEU A 169 42.14 -5.39 -3.60
CA LEU A 169 41.38 -6.59 -3.21
C LEU A 169 41.59 -7.70 -4.24
N GLU A 170 41.55 -8.94 -3.78
CA GLU A 170 41.62 -10.12 -4.64
C GLU A 170 40.40 -10.23 -5.55
N ALA A 171 40.56 -10.88 -6.68
CA ALA A 171 39.53 -10.90 -7.72
C ALA A 171 38.23 -11.58 -7.27
N ASP A 172 38.32 -12.62 -6.43
CA ASP A 172 37.19 -13.30 -5.82
C ASP A 172 36.43 -12.42 -4.83
N GLU A 173 37.15 -11.61 -4.05
CA GLU A 173 36.56 -10.65 -3.10
C GLU A 173 35.80 -9.53 -3.83
N VAL A 174 36.38 -8.98 -4.90
CA VAL A 174 35.70 -7.98 -5.76
C VAL A 174 34.43 -8.55 -6.37
N LEU A 175 34.50 -9.75 -6.94
CA LEU A 175 33.35 -10.42 -7.55
C LEU A 175 32.27 -10.77 -6.52
N ALA A 176 32.64 -11.13 -5.29
CA ALA A 176 31.68 -11.37 -4.22
C ALA A 176 30.87 -10.11 -3.86
N VAL A 177 31.52 -8.94 -3.83
CA VAL A 177 30.85 -7.65 -3.63
C VAL A 177 29.93 -7.33 -4.82
N VAL A 178 30.40 -7.53 -6.05
CA VAL A 178 29.57 -7.36 -7.27
C VAL A 178 28.34 -8.26 -7.22
N ALA A 179 28.50 -9.56 -6.95
CA ALA A 179 27.40 -10.52 -6.87
C ALA A 179 26.41 -10.17 -5.74
N SER A 180 26.88 -9.60 -4.64
CA SER A 180 26.02 -9.08 -3.57
C SER A 180 25.18 -7.89 -4.05
N ILE A 181 25.75 -6.98 -4.85
CA ILE A 181 25.05 -5.82 -5.40
C ILE A 181 24.14 -6.20 -6.60
N ALA A 182 24.54 -7.17 -7.41
CA ALA A 182 23.79 -7.62 -8.58
C ALA A 182 22.44 -8.28 -8.23
N LYS A 183 22.30 -8.79 -7.00
CA LYS A 183 21.01 -9.30 -6.48
C LYS A 183 19.93 -8.21 -6.41
N TYR A 184 20.33 -6.94 -6.35
CA TYR A 184 19.38 -5.84 -6.34
C TYR A 184 18.94 -5.50 -7.78
N PRO A 185 17.63 -5.28 -8.00
CA PRO A 185 17.06 -4.82 -9.27
C PRO A 185 17.82 -3.65 -9.89
N VAL A 186 17.94 -3.68 -11.22
CA VAL A 186 18.52 -2.60 -12.03
C VAL A 186 17.54 -1.42 -12.05
N GLY A 187 18.01 -0.22 -11.73
CA GLY A 187 17.22 1.01 -11.90
C GLY A 187 16.05 1.16 -10.92
N PHE A 188 16.36 1.33 -9.62
CA PHE A 188 15.33 1.84 -8.71
C PHE A 188 15.04 3.30 -9.05
N MET A 189 13.75 3.62 -9.22
CA MET A 189 13.27 5.00 -9.26
C MET A 189 13.85 5.81 -8.11
N SER A 190 14.21 7.06 -8.39
CA SER A 190 14.58 8.00 -7.32
C SER A 190 13.39 8.18 -6.37
N THR A 191 13.63 8.71 -5.17
CA THR A 191 12.50 9.06 -4.29
C THR A 191 11.56 10.01 -5.01
N ASP A 192 12.07 11.01 -5.72
CA ASP A 192 11.23 12.01 -6.38
C ASP A 192 10.38 11.41 -7.50
N ASP A 193 10.97 10.59 -8.38
CA ASP A 193 10.22 9.90 -9.45
C ASP A 193 9.14 8.99 -8.88
N ALA A 194 9.41 8.33 -7.75
CA ALA A 194 8.44 7.46 -7.10
C ALA A 194 7.24 8.23 -6.53
N ILE A 195 7.50 9.43 -6.00
CA ILE A 195 6.46 10.31 -5.49
C ILE A 195 5.62 10.86 -6.63
N ASP A 196 6.26 11.30 -7.71
CA ASP A 196 5.58 11.84 -8.88
C ASP A 196 4.70 10.78 -9.54
N ALA A 197 5.22 9.57 -9.76
CA ALA A 197 4.45 8.45 -10.29
C ALA A 197 3.24 8.05 -9.43
N LEU A 198 3.33 8.18 -8.10
CA LEU A 198 2.18 7.93 -7.23
C LEU A 198 1.17 9.09 -7.27
N ASN A 199 1.65 10.33 -7.30
CA ASN A 199 0.81 11.53 -7.36
C ASN A 199 0.00 11.64 -8.66
N GLU A 200 0.44 11.01 -9.76
CA GLU A 200 -0.33 10.95 -11.00
C GLU A 200 -1.75 10.38 -10.79
N SER A 201 -1.91 9.45 -9.85
CA SER A 201 -3.16 8.72 -9.66
C SER A 201 -3.62 8.56 -8.21
N HIS A 202 -2.83 8.96 -7.23
CA HIS A 202 -3.15 8.77 -5.82
C HIS A 202 -3.22 10.08 -5.05
N ALA A 203 -4.14 10.14 -4.10
CA ALA A 203 -4.25 11.22 -3.14
C ALA A 203 -4.76 10.71 -1.78
N ILE A 204 -4.38 11.38 -0.70
CA ILE A 204 -5.04 11.20 0.59
C ILE A 204 -6.29 12.07 0.63
N VAL A 205 -7.41 11.49 1.06
CA VAL A 205 -8.69 12.21 1.18
C VAL A 205 -9.34 11.91 2.52
N LEU A 206 -10.08 12.88 3.05
CA LEU A 206 -10.89 12.71 4.26
C LEU A 206 -12.36 12.48 3.87
N ILE A 207 -12.92 11.33 4.26
CA ILE A 207 -14.33 10.99 4.04
C ILE A 207 -14.91 10.47 5.36
N GLY A 208 -15.94 11.13 5.87
CA GLY A 208 -16.59 10.73 7.13
C GLY A 208 -15.61 10.64 8.31
N GLY A 209 -14.63 11.56 8.37
CA GLY A 209 -13.60 11.61 9.41
C GLY A 209 -12.49 10.56 9.28
N LYS A 210 -12.48 9.74 8.21
CA LYS A 210 -11.46 8.72 7.97
C LYS A 210 -10.54 9.13 6.82
N ALA A 211 -9.23 9.06 7.06
CA ALA A 211 -8.23 9.24 6.03
C ALA A 211 -8.14 7.97 5.16
N LEU A 212 -8.41 8.13 3.87
CA LEU A 212 -8.36 7.07 2.86
C LEU A 212 -7.40 7.47 1.74
N VAL A 213 -6.91 6.48 0.99
CA VAL A 213 -6.15 6.69 -0.24
C VAL A 213 -7.14 6.62 -1.40
N LEU A 214 -7.41 7.74 -2.04
CA LEU A 214 -8.11 7.80 -3.32
C LEU A 214 -7.15 7.37 -4.41
N ARG A 215 -7.60 6.47 -5.29
CA ARG A 215 -6.90 6.08 -6.52
C ARG A 215 -7.79 6.37 -7.72
N GLU A 216 -7.28 7.18 -8.64
CA GLU A 216 -7.89 7.48 -9.94
C GLU A 216 -7.81 6.27 -10.86
N THR A 217 -8.86 6.04 -11.63
CA THR A 217 -8.98 4.96 -12.63
C THR A 217 -9.74 5.49 -13.84
N ASP A 218 -9.63 4.80 -14.97
CA ASP A 218 -10.36 5.17 -16.20
C ASP A 218 -11.89 5.16 -16.02
N GLN A 219 -12.39 4.42 -15.03
CA GLN A 219 -13.82 4.31 -14.72
C GLN A 219 -14.26 5.11 -13.47
N GLY A 220 -13.42 6.02 -12.98
CA GLY A 220 -13.72 6.84 -11.80
C GLY A 220 -12.63 6.71 -10.74
N PHE A 221 -12.98 6.24 -9.55
CA PHE A 221 -12.02 6.17 -8.44
C PHE A 221 -12.27 4.99 -7.51
N LEU A 222 -11.21 4.59 -6.80
CA LEU A 222 -11.25 3.63 -5.71
C LEU A 222 -10.86 4.33 -4.41
N LEU A 223 -11.48 3.91 -3.31
CA LEU A 223 -11.09 4.32 -1.96
C LEU A 223 -10.46 3.13 -1.27
N LEU A 224 -9.17 3.26 -0.95
CA LEU A 224 -8.38 2.24 -0.29
C LEU A 224 -8.09 2.67 1.14
N ARG A 225 -8.17 1.73 2.07
CA ARG A 225 -7.57 1.91 3.39
C ARG A 225 -6.04 1.96 3.25
N PRO A 226 -5.32 2.70 4.11
CA PRO A 226 -3.85 2.79 4.02
C PRO A 226 -3.12 1.45 4.00
N ASN A 227 -3.67 0.40 4.62
CA ASN A 227 -3.09 -0.94 4.56
C ASN A 227 -3.29 -1.63 3.20
N GLU A 228 -4.44 -1.45 2.56
CA GLU A 228 -4.74 -2.01 1.23
C GLU A 228 -3.85 -1.36 0.17
N PHE A 229 -3.69 -0.03 0.24
CA PHE A 229 -2.73 0.70 -0.60
C PHE A 229 -1.30 0.17 -0.43
N ARG A 230 -0.83 -0.01 0.82
CA ARG A 230 0.50 -0.58 1.10
C ARG A 230 0.67 -1.96 0.48
N VAL A 231 -0.34 -2.83 0.58
CA VAL A 231 -0.31 -4.17 -0.03
C VAL A 231 -0.21 -4.06 -1.55
N LEU A 232 -0.99 -3.17 -2.17
CA LEU A 232 -1.06 -3.00 -3.61
C LEU A 232 0.27 -2.59 -4.25
N VAL A 233 1.07 -1.77 -3.55
CA VAL A 233 2.36 -1.27 -4.05
C VAL A 233 3.56 -1.84 -3.29
N ALA A 234 3.37 -2.92 -2.51
CA ALA A 234 4.42 -3.51 -1.66
C ALA A 234 5.66 -4.00 -2.43
N ASN A 235 5.51 -4.29 -3.72
CA ASN A 235 6.58 -4.72 -4.61
C ASN A 235 7.37 -3.56 -5.25
N ARG A 236 7.01 -2.30 -4.97
CA ARG A 236 7.66 -1.11 -5.53
C ARG A 236 8.56 -0.46 -4.49
N PHE A 237 9.77 -0.09 -4.90
CA PHE A 237 10.79 0.47 -4.03
C PHE A 237 11.46 1.70 -4.65
N CYS A 238 11.89 2.64 -3.82
CA CYS A 238 12.66 3.81 -4.22
C CYS A 238 13.91 3.99 -3.37
N SER A 239 14.94 4.61 -3.95
CA SER A 239 16.20 4.90 -3.28
C SER A 239 16.06 6.15 -2.40
N THR A 240 16.28 6.00 -1.10
CA THR A 240 16.28 7.11 -0.13
C THR A 240 17.68 7.33 0.46
N ALA A 241 17.91 8.46 1.14
CA ALA A 241 19.17 8.72 1.85
C ALA A 241 19.55 7.63 2.88
N ASN A 242 18.57 6.87 3.37
CA ASN A 242 18.75 5.78 4.34
C ASN A 242 18.68 4.39 3.68
N GLY A 243 18.91 4.32 2.36
CA GLY A 243 18.83 3.09 1.58
C GLY A 243 17.46 2.87 0.93
N LEU A 244 17.25 1.65 0.43
CA LEU A 244 16.05 1.28 -0.31
C LEU A 244 14.84 1.15 0.61
N LYS A 245 13.72 1.78 0.25
CA LYS A 245 12.45 1.70 0.99
C LYS A 245 11.28 1.42 0.07
N CYS A 246 10.22 0.83 0.64
CA CYS A 246 8.96 0.66 -0.08
C CYS A 246 8.37 2.04 -0.39
N VAL A 247 7.92 2.23 -1.64
CA VAL A 247 7.36 3.53 -2.09
C VAL A 247 6.12 3.93 -1.28
N ALA A 248 5.34 2.97 -0.77
CA ALA A 248 4.13 3.26 0.00
C ALA A 248 4.44 4.07 1.26
N ASP A 249 5.42 3.60 2.03
CA ASP A 249 5.79 4.22 3.30
C ASP A 249 6.48 5.57 3.07
N VAL A 250 7.23 5.69 1.99
CA VAL A 250 7.87 6.94 1.59
C VAL A 250 6.81 7.96 1.17
N TRP A 251 5.86 7.60 0.30
CA TRP A 251 4.81 8.49 -0.19
C TRP A 251 3.84 8.95 0.90
N ILE A 252 3.39 8.05 1.78
CA ILE A 252 2.49 8.40 2.89
C ILE A 252 3.10 9.48 3.79
N ALA A 253 4.42 9.44 4.02
CA ALA A 253 5.12 10.42 4.85
C ALA A 253 5.63 11.65 4.06
N HIS A 254 5.47 11.67 2.74
CA HIS A 254 6.12 12.68 1.89
C HIS A 254 5.36 14.02 1.90
N PRO A 255 6.05 15.18 1.94
CA PRO A 255 5.41 16.49 1.92
C PRO A 255 4.76 16.83 0.57
N ARG A 256 5.26 16.27 -0.54
CA ARG A 256 4.68 16.45 -1.88
C ARG A 256 3.51 15.49 -2.17
N ARG A 257 3.07 14.65 -1.23
CA ARG A 257 1.92 13.76 -1.49
C ARG A 257 0.68 14.62 -1.75
N ARG A 258 -0.16 14.23 -2.70
CA ARG A 258 -1.47 14.88 -2.88
C ARG A 258 -2.35 14.57 -1.67
N GLU A 259 -2.93 15.59 -1.07
CA GLU A 259 -3.89 15.44 0.02
C GLU A 259 -4.97 16.51 -0.01
N TYR A 260 -6.19 16.12 0.35
CA TYR A 260 -7.37 16.97 0.30
C TYR A 260 -8.20 16.80 1.57
N ALA A 261 -8.74 17.91 2.08
CA ALA A 261 -9.54 17.96 3.30
C ALA A 261 -10.96 17.42 3.13
N ALA A 262 -11.44 17.29 1.90
CA ALA A 262 -12.75 16.73 1.58
C ALA A 262 -12.75 16.09 0.18
N VAL A 263 -13.77 15.29 -0.09
CA VAL A 263 -14.15 14.86 -1.45
C VAL A 263 -15.49 15.50 -1.79
N VAL A 264 -15.56 16.19 -2.92
CA VAL A 264 -16.74 16.90 -3.39
C VAL A 264 -17.10 16.47 -4.80
N PHE A 265 -18.35 16.69 -5.18
CA PHE A 265 -18.81 16.54 -6.56
C PHE A 265 -19.40 17.86 -7.00
N GLU A 266 -18.59 18.68 -7.67
CA GLU A 266 -18.93 20.03 -8.08
C GLU A 266 -18.89 20.16 -9.60
N PRO A 267 -19.97 19.74 -10.28
CA PRO A 267 -20.04 19.78 -11.73
C PRO A 267 -20.05 21.22 -12.27
N GLY A 268 -19.38 21.41 -13.40
CA GLY A 268 -19.41 22.65 -14.18
C GLY A 268 -18.73 23.88 -13.56
N GLY A 269 -17.93 23.73 -12.50
CA GLY A 269 -17.24 24.87 -11.91
C GLY A 269 -15.89 24.52 -11.29
N THR A 270 -15.18 25.56 -10.85
CA THR A 270 -13.92 25.46 -10.11
C THR A 270 -14.17 25.04 -8.68
N THR A 271 -13.31 24.16 -8.16
CA THR A 271 -13.31 23.76 -6.76
C THR A 271 -12.65 24.83 -5.93
N THR A 272 -13.40 25.44 -5.01
CA THR A 272 -12.97 26.64 -4.27
C THR A 272 -12.17 26.34 -3.01
N GLU A 273 -12.12 25.08 -2.58
CA GLU A 273 -11.50 24.65 -1.32
C GLU A 273 -10.42 23.58 -1.57
N ASN A 274 -9.66 23.23 -0.52
CA ASN A 274 -8.74 22.09 -0.54
C ASN A 274 -9.51 20.76 -0.57
N ALA A 275 -10.26 20.53 -1.63
CA ALA A 275 -11.14 19.39 -1.83
C ALA A 275 -10.80 18.67 -3.14
N TYR A 276 -10.95 17.37 -3.12
CA TYR A 276 -10.84 16.55 -4.31
C TYR A 276 -12.18 16.56 -5.04
N ASN A 277 -12.25 17.18 -6.22
CA ASN A 277 -13.46 17.18 -7.02
C ASN A 277 -13.54 15.92 -7.89
N LEU A 278 -14.64 15.19 -7.75
CA LEU A 278 -14.92 13.99 -8.51
C LEU A 278 -15.41 14.29 -9.94
N TRP A 279 -15.82 15.53 -10.23
CA TRP A 279 -16.25 15.93 -11.57
C TRP A 279 -15.11 15.92 -12.58
N ARG A 280 -15.31 15.21 -13.70
CA ARG A 280 -14.29 15.06 -14.78
C ARG A 280 -14.64 15.76 -16.09
N GLY A 281 -15.70 16.57 -16.09
CA GLY A 281 -16.21 17.20 -17.30
C GLY A 281 -17.35 16.42 -17.95
N TRP A 282 -17.89 17.01 -19.01
CA TRP A 282 -18.95 16.43 -19.82
C TRP A 282 -18.39 15.36 -20.77
N ALA A 283 -19.21 14.38 -21.12
CA ALA A 283 -18.82 13.36 -22.12
C ALA A 283 -18.75 13.94 -23.54
N VAL A 284 -19.43 15.07 -23.77
CA VAL A 284 -19.55 15.71 -25.07
C VAL A 284 -19.33 17.22 -24.95
N THR A 285 -18.84 17.83 -26.02
CA THR A 285 -18.78 19.29 -26.17
C THR A 285 -20.08 19.79 -26.81
N PRO A 286 -20.77 20.79 -26.24
CA PRO A 286 -21.99 21.33 -26.83
C PRO A 286 -21.75 21.90 -28.23
N ALA A 287 -22.62 21.57 -29.17
CA ALA A 287 -22.59 22.09 -30.54
C ALA A 287 -24.02 22.28 -31.07
N PRO A 288 -24.27 23.24 -31.98
CA PRO A 288 -25.54 23.32 -32.71
C PRO A 288 -25.77 22.03 -33.49
N GLY A 289 -27.02 21.54 -33.48
CA GLY A 289 -27.37 20.30 -34.17
C GLY A 289 -28.87 20.05 -34.23
N ASN A 290 -29.26 19.06 -35.02
CA ASN A 290 -30.64 18.61 -35.13
C ASN A 290 -30.92 17.52 -34.08
N TYR A 291 -31.94 17.74 -33.25
CA TYR A 291 -32.41 16.78 -32.25
C TYR A 291 -33.91 16.46 -32.41
N SER A 292 -34.51 16.75 -33.57
CA SER A 292 -35.95 16.61 -33.83
C SER A 292 -36.46 15.20 -33.54
N LEU A 293 -35.69 14.15 -33.88
CA LEU A 293 -36.07 12.77 -33.57
C LEU A 293 -36.21 12.51 -32.07
N PHE A 294 -35.34 13.10 -31.25
CA PHE A 294 -35.44 12.98 -29.80
C PHE A 294 -36.60 13.81 -29.24
N ALA A 295 -36.81 15.02 -29.76
CA ALA A 295 -37.93 15.88 -29.39
C ALA A 295 -39.29 15.24 -29.72
N GLU A 296 -39.45 14.69 -30.92
CA GLU A 296 -40.63 13.96 -31.36
C GLU A 296 -40.88 12.72 -30.51
N HIS A 297 -39.83 11.97 -30.17
CA HIS A 297 -39.95 10.82 -29.26
C HIS A 297 -40.41 11.23 -27.87
N LEU A 298 -39.86 12.30 -27.30
CA LEU A 298 -40.29 12.83 -26.01
C LEU A 298 -41.76 13.28 -26.05
N LEU A 299 -42.16 14.09 -27.04
CA LEU A 299 -43.51 14.60 -27.14
C LEU A 299 -44.52 13.48 -27.38
N ASN A 300 -44.34 12.69 -28.43
CA ASN A 300 -45.35 11.74 -28.88
C ASN A 300 -45.37 10.46 -28.04
N ASN A 301 -44.18 9.92 -27.69
CA ASN A 301 -44.09 8.60 -27.07
C ASN A 301 -44.03 8.66 -25.54
N ILE A 302 -43.46 9.72 -24.96
CA ILE A 302 -43.32 9.85 -23.50
C ILE A 302 -44.41 10.75 -22.92
N CYS A 303 -44.75 11.84 -23.59
CA CYS A 303 -45.73 12.81 -23.13
C CYS A 303 -47.10 12.63 -23.79
N SER A 304 -47.26 11.63 -24.67
CA SER A 304 -48.53 11.32 -25.35
C SER A 304 -49.14 12.52 -26.10
N GLY A 305 -48.29 13.38 -26.68
CA GLY A 305 -48.68 14.61 -27.38
C GLY A 305 -49.01 15.79 -26.46
N ASP A 306 -48.90 15.64 -25.14
CA ASP A 306 -49.13 16.73 -24.19
C ASP A 306 -47.93 17.70 -24.15
N GLU A 307 -48.13 18.88 -24.74
CA GLU A 307 -47.13 19.95 -24.83
C GLU A 307 -46.72 20.55 -23.49
N ALA A 308 -47.58 20.49 -22.47
CA ALA A 308 -47.25 21.00 -21.14
C ALA A 308 -46.31 20.02 -20.42
N ILE A 309 -46.62 18.72 -20.48
CA ILE A 309 -45.76 17.66 -19.93
C ILE A 309 -44.43 17.63 -20.68
N TYR A 310 -44.44 17.73 -22.02
CA TYR A 310 -43.22 17.78 -22.84
C TYR A 310 -42.29 18.92 -22.42
N ARG A 311 -42.82 20.14 -22.29
CA ARG A 311 -42.04 21.30 -21.84
C ARG A 311 -41.43 21.08 -20.45
N TYR A 312 -42.18 20.50 -19.52
CA TYR A 312 -41.67 20.16 -18.19
C TYR A 312 -40.54 19.14 -18.25
N VAL A 313 -40.73 18.03 -18.98
CA VAL A 313 -39.72 16.97 -19.13
C VAL A 313 -38.45 17.49 -19.79
N MET A 314 -38.57 18.30 -20.85
CA MET A 314 -37.43 18.90 -21.54
C MET A 314 -36.68 19.87 -20.61
N ALA A 315 -37.39 20.73 -19.88
CA ALA A 315 -36.80 21.65 -18.91
C ALA A 315 -36.12 20.90 -17.76
N TRP A 316 -36.68 19.77 -17.31
CA TRP A 316 -36.10 18.93 -16.28
C TRP A 316 -34.74 18.36 -16.72
N PHE A 317 -34.63 17.84 -17.94
CA PHE A 317 -33.35 17.40 -18.48
C PHE A 317 -32.38 18.56 -18.72
N ALA A 318 -32.87 19.69 -19.27
CA ALA A 318 -32.04 20.87 -19.51
C ALA A 318 -31.42 21.41 -18.21
N ASN A 319 -32.15 21.37 -17.09
CA ASN A 319 -31.66 21.80 -15.79
C ASN A 319 -30.42 21.01 -15.32
N ILE A 320 -30.32 19.71 -15.64
CA ILE A 320 -29.14 18.89 -15.32
C ILE A 320 -27.88 19.48 -15.94
N PHE A 321 -27.96 19.97 -17.18
CA PHE A 321 -26.81 20.51 -17.91
C PHE A 321 -26.54 21.99 -17.59
N GLN A 322 -27.61 22.78 -17.45
CA GLN A 322 -27.52 24.24 -17.25
C GLN A 322 -27.26 24.62 -15.78
N GLN A 323 -27.73 23.80 -14.84
CA GLN A 323 -27.60 24.02 -13.39
C GLN A 323 -27.23 22.71 -12.68
N PRO A 324 -26.09 22.06 -13.00
CA PRO A 324 -25.78 20.71 -12.53
C PRO A 324 -25.59 20.59 -11.00
N ARG A 325 -25.38 21.72 -10.31
CA ARG A 325 -25.30 21.81 -8.84
C ARG A 325 -26.68 21.93 -8.18
N ASN A 326 -27.71 22.31 -8.93
CA ASN A 326 -29.08 22.38 -8.46
C ASN A 326 -29.77 21.04 -8.70
N LYS A 327 -29.99 20.27 -7.63
CA LYS A 327 -30.73 19.01 -7.75
C LYS A 327 -32.22 19.33 -7.87
N PRO A 328 -32.95 18.88 -8.91
CA PRO A 328 -34.34 19.28 -9.16
C PRO A 328 -35.36 18.98 -8.05
N GLY A 329 -34.99 18.22 -7.01
CA GLY A 329 -35.87 17.80 -5.91
C GLY A 329 -37.04 16.91 -6.35
N THR A 330 -37.07 16.52 -7.62
CA THR A 330 -38.15 15.77 -8.28
C THR A 330 -37.55 14.63 -9.10
N ALA A 331 -38.31 13.56 -9.31
CA ALA A 331 -37.91 12.42 -10.13
C ALA A 331 -38.97 12.15 -11.21
N LEU A 332 -38.52 11.89 -12.44
CA LEU A 332 -39.42 11.49 -13.54
C LEU A 332 -39.73 10.00 -13.43
N VAL A 333 -41.03 9.67 -13.38
CA VAL A 333 -41.52 8.28 -13.35
C VAL A 333 -42.24 7.98 -14.66
N ILE A 334 -41.56 7.29 -15.57
CA ILE A 334 -42.12 6.95 -16.89
C ILE A 334 -42.71 5.54 -16.84
N ARG A 335 -44.02 5.41 -17.05
CA ARG A 335 -44.75 4.13 -17.08
C ARG A 335 -45.40 3.90 -18.44
N GLY A 336 -45.48 2.64 -18.85
CA GLY A 336 -46.09 2.24 -20.11
C GLY A 336 -45.65 0.84 -20.54
N GLU A 337 -46.26 0.30 -21.58
CA GLU A 337 -46.01 -1.06 -22.07
C GLU A 337 -44.57 -1.29 -22.54
N ARG A 338 -44.11 -2.55 -22.54
CA ARG A 338 -42.76 -2.88 -23.02
C ARG A 338 -42.62 -2.48 -24.49
N GLY A 339 -41.49 -1.87 -24.87
CA GLY A 339 -41.23 -1.47 -26.25
C GLY A 339 -41.60 -0.02 -26.60
N THR A 340 -42.25 0.74 -25.70
CA THR A 340 -42.62 2.14 -25.95
C THR A 340 -41.45 3.14 -25.91
N GLY A 341 -40.21 2.66 -25.86
CA GLY A 341 -39.00 3.50 -25.90
C GLY A 341 -38.69 4.31 -24.63
N LYS A 342 -39.28 3.95 -23.47
CA LYS A 342 -38.97 4.58 -22.17
C LYS A 342 -37.47 4.59 -21.84
N SER A 343 -36.79 3.47 -22.05
CA SER A 343 -35.36 3.32 -21.76
C SER A 343 -34.46 4.10 -22.72
N ILE A 344 -34.96 4.46 -23.91
CA ILE A 344 -34.19 5.22 -24.91
C ILE A 344 -33.86 6.62 -24.37
N VAL A 345 -34.81 7.25 -23.68
CA VAL A 345 -34.62 8.59 -23.11
C VAL A 345 -33.46 8.61 -22.12
N GLY A 346 -33.50 7.71 -21.13
CA GLY A 346 -32.44 7.60 -20.12
C GLY A 346 -31.09 7.24 -20.75
N LYS A 347 -31.07 6.35 -21.74
CA LYS A 347 -29.84 5.97 -22.45
C LYS A 347 -29.22 7.15 -23.19
N LEU A 348 -29.99 7.87 -24.01
CA LEU A 348 -29.48 8.99 -24.81
C LEU A 348 -28.99 10.14 -23.94
N VAL A 349 -29.77 10.53 -22.93
CA VAL A 349 -29.32 11.57 -21.97
C VAL A 349 -28.11 11.09 -21.18
N GLY A 350 -28.11 9.81 -20.78
CA GLY A 350 -27.01 9.18 -20.07
C GLY A 350 -25.69 9.19 -20.86
N GLU A 351 -25.73 8.97 -22.17
CA GLU A 351 -24.56 9.07 -23.05
C GLU A 351 -23.94 10.48 -23.04
N LEU A 352 -24.75 11.54 -22.92
CA LEU A 352 -24.27 12.93 -22.80
C LEU A 352 -23.61 13.20 -21.43
N LEU A 353 -24.04 12.49 -20.39
CA LEU A 353 -23.54 12.61 -19.01
C LEU A 353 -22.31 11.75 -18.73
N GLY A 354 -22.05 10.72 -19.54
CA GLY A 354 -20.93 9.80 -19.39
C GLY A 354 -20.88 9.15 -18.01
N THR A 355 -19.76 9.32 -17.31
CA THR A 355 -19.53 8.75 -15.97
C THR A 355 -20.45 9.33 -14.87
N SER A 356 -21.19 10.38 -15.18
CA SER A 356 -22.17 10.99 -14.27
C SER A 356 -23.59 10.44 -14.43
N TYR A 357 -23.78 9.42 -15.26
CA TYR A 357 -25.02 8.64 -15.38
C TYR A 357 -24.81 7.22 -14.87
N ILE A 358 -25.71 6.75 -14.00
CA ILE A 358 -25.61 5.44 -13.37
C ILE A 358 -26.91 4.69 -13.54
N THR A 359 -26.92 3.60 -14.31
CA THR A 359 -28.12 2.77 -14.41
C THR A 359 -28.23 1.84 -13.20
N VAL A 360 -29.30 1.97 -12.42
CA VAL A 360 -29.56 1.08 -11.28
C VAL A 360 -30.68 0.10 -11.56
N ALA A 361 -30.34 -1.20 -11.62
CA ALA A 361 -31.31 -2.28 -11.83
C ALA A 361 -31.98 -2.79 -10.55
N SER A 362 -31.41 -2.50 -9.38
CA SER A 362 -31.88 -3.00 -8.08
C SER A 362 -31.91 -1.88 -7.06
N SER A 363 -33.03 -1.76 -6.33
CA SER A 363 -33.21 -0.75 -5.28
C SER A 363 -32.08 -0.77 -4.25
N ARG A 364 -31.51 -1.95 -3.95
CA ARG A 364 -30.38 -2.12 -3.01
C ARG A 364 -29.12 -1.34 -3.39
N HIS A 365 -28.90 -1.03 -4.67
CA HIS A 365 -27.73 -0.24 -5.08
C HIS A 365 -27.92 1.27 -4.80
N VAL A 366 -29.16 1.72 -4.61
CA VAL A 366 -29.47 3.10 -4.19
C VAL A 366 -29.42 3.25 -2.67
N ILE A 367 -30.03 2.32 -1.94
CA ILE A 367 -30.23 2.42 -0.48
C ILE A 367 -29.21 1.64 0.36
N GLY A 368 -28.34 0.83 -0.25
CA GLY A 368 -27.40 -0.04 0.45
C GLY A 368 -26.19 0.71 1.03
N HIS A 369 -25.43 0.02 1.89
CA HIS A 369 -24.21 0.56 2.51
C HIS A 369 -23.04 0.81 1.53
N PHE A 370 -23.13 0.34 0.29
CA PHE A 370 -22.11 0.50 -0.76
C PHE A 370 -22.61 1.44 -1.89
N ASN A 371 -22.90 2.69 -1.55
CA ASN A 371 -23.43 3.70 -2.46
C ASN A 371 -22.39 4.73 -2.95
N ALA A 372 -21.10 4.47 -2.74
CA ALA A 372 -20.03 5.41 -3.12
C ALA A 372 -20.01 5.74 -4.62
N HIS A 373 -20.51 4.84 -5.47
CA HIS A 373 -20.66 5.08 -6.90
C HIS A 373 -21.65 6.23 -7.20
N LEU A 374 -22.65 6.47 -6.34
CA LEU A 374 -23.61 7.56 -6.50
C LEU A 374 -23.00 8.95 -6.26
N LEU A 375 -21.80 9.03 -5.66
CA LEU A 375 -21.12 10.30 -5.38
C LEU A 375 -20.84 11.12 -6.64
N THR A 376 -20.80 10.49 -7.81
CA THR A 376 -20.57 11.15 -9.10
C THR A 376 -21.82 11.29 -9.95
N ALA A 377 -23.00 10.93 -9.44
CA ALA A 377 -24.21 10.88 -10.25
C ALA A 377 -24.90 12.24 -10.39
N LEU A 378 -25.15 12.63 -11.63
CA LEU A 378 -26.13 13.65 -12.01
C LEU A 378 -27.51 13.04 -12.27
N LEU A 379 -27.53 11.84 -12.83
CA LEU A 379 -28.74 11.07 -13.15
C LEU A 379 -28.53 9.59 -12.78
N ILE A 380 -29.55 8.97 -12.20
CA ILE A 380 -29.57 7.57 -11.73
C ILE A 380 -30.75 6.84 -12.39
#